data_AF-A0A7W9XJ34-F1
#
_entry.id   AF-A0A7W9XJ34-F1
#
_cell.length_a   1.000
_cell.length_b   1.000
_cell.length_c   1.000
_cell.angle_alpha   90.00
_cell.angle_beta   90.00
_cell.angle_gamma   90.00
#
_symmetry.space_group_name_H-M   'P 1'
#
loop_
_entity.id
_entity.type
_entity.pdbx_description
1 polymer ?
#
loop_
_entity_poly.entity_id
_entity_poly.type
_entity_poly.pdbx_seq_one_letter_code
_entity_poly.pdbx_strand_id
1 'polypeptide(L)'
;MRTIRKVIIIPVFVEWMPDFYEQDMVYISREHNCSKHLCLCGCGQMTIMPLDDGSKWWQLVEGPDGRVSFIGSVGNYSFPCQSHYIITNNVANFV
;
A
#
# COMPACT_ATOMS: atom_id res chain seq x y z
N MET A 1 -5.64 15.98 9.03
CA MET A 1 -5.91 15.67 7.60
C MET A 1 -7.33 15.17 7.48
N ARG A 2 -8.13 15.69 6.54
CA ARG A 2 -9.50 15.26 6.31
C ARG A 2 -9.48 14.18 5.24
N THR A 3 -9.95 12.97 5.54
CA THR A 3 -10.05 11.92 4.52
C THR A 3 -11.09 12.31 3.47
N ILE A 4 -10.68 12.37 2.20
CA ILE A 4 -11.53 12.76 1.07
C ILE A 4 -12.17 11.56 0.36
N ARG A 5 -11.48 10.41 0.34
CA ARG A 5 -11.92 9.17 -0.32
C ARG A 5 -11.36 7.98 0.45
N LYS A 6 -12.09 6.87 0.45
CA LYS A 6 -11.64 5.58 1.01
C LYS A 6 -11.72 4.50 -0.05
N VAL A 7 -10.71 3.64 -0.08
CA VAL A 7 -10.65 2.45 -0.94
C VAL A 7 -10.31 1.27 -0.05
N ILE A 8 -11.12 0.21 -0.11
CA ILE A 8 -10.82 -1.04 0.59
C ILE A 8 -9.77 -1.77 -0.22
N ILE A 9 -8.73 -2.28 0.44
CA ILE A 9 -7.69 -3.07 -0.20
C ILE A 9 -7.71 -4.50 0.28
N ILE A 10 -7.18 -5.38 -0.56
CA ILE A 10 -7.00 -6.81 -0.25
C ILE A 10 -5.49 -7.07 -0.13
N PRO A 11 -4.99 -7.43 1.07
CA PRO A 11 -3.60 -7.85 1.19
C PRO A 11 -3.41 -9.25 0.60
N VAL A 12 -2.41 -9.39 -0.26
CA VAL A 12 -2.04 -10.66 -0.89
C VAL A 12 -0.60 -10.97 -0.51
N PHE A 13 -0.40 -11.96 0.35
CA PHE A 13 0.93 -12.37 0.77
C PHE A 13 1.51 -13.33 -0.27
N VAL A 14 2.69 -12.97 -0.78
CA VAL A 14 3.39 -13.72 -1.82
C VAL A 14 4.85 -13.91 -1.43
N GLU A 15 5.43 -15.04 -1.83
CA GLU A 15 6.87 -15.24 -1.71
C GLU A 15 7.59 -14.38 -2.76
N TRP A 16 7.19 -14.57 -4.03
CA TRP A 16 7.72 -13.86 -5.19
C TRP A 16 6.69 -12.88 -5.75
N MET A 17 7.17 -11.73 -6.22
CA MET A 17 6.32 -10.72 -6.85
C MET A 17 5.74 -11.26 -8.17
N PRO A 18 4.42 -11.16 -8.40
CA PRO A 18 3.80 -11.66 -9.62
C PRO A 18 4.16 -10.77 -10.83
N ASP A 19 3.99 -11.31 -12.04
CA ASP A 19 4.15 -10.56 -13.28
C ASP A 19 2.98 -9.60 -13.54
N PHE A 20 1.81 -9.91 -13.00
CA PHE A 20 0.58 -9.14 -13.16
C PHE A 20 0.04 -8.68 -11.82
N TYR A 21 -0.49 -7.46 -11.80
CA TYR A 21 -1.03 -6.82 -10.61
C TYR A 21 -2.47 -6.41 -10.85
N GLU A 22 -3.30 -6.60 -9.84
CA GLU A 22 -4.70 -6.21 -9.85
C GLU A 22 -4.93 -4.93 -9.05
N GLN A 23 -5.96 -4.20 -9.44
CA GLN A 23 -6.37 -2.98 -8.75
C GLN A 23 -6.90 -3.32 -7.36
N ASP A 24 -6.64 -2.42 -6.40
CA ASP A 24 -7.06 -2.55 -4.99
C ASP A 24 -6.47 -3.76 -4.24
N MET A 25 -5.53 -4.48 -4.84
CA MET A 25 -4.75 -5.53 -4.20
C MET A 25 -3.36 -5.01 -3.82
N VAL A 26 -2.92 -5.32 -2.60
CA VAL A 26 -1.58 -4.99 -2.12
C VAL A 26 -0.79 -6.26 -1.95
N TYR A 27 0.19 -6.48 -2.82
CA TYR A 27 1.04 -7.66 -2.81
C TYR A 27 2.21 -7.43 -1.86
N ILE A 28 2.39 -8.34 -0.91
CA ILE A 28 3.32 -8.21 0.20
C ILE A 28 4.25 -9.42 0.19
N SER A 29 5.56 -9.19 0.03
CA SER A 29 6.59 -10.22 0.21
C SER A 29 7.45 -9.90 1.41
N ARG A 30 7.34 -10.77 2.43
CA ARG A 30 8.17 -10.71 3.64
C ARG A 30 9.61 -11.10 3.33
N GLU A 31 9.82 -12.12 2.51
CA GLU A 31 11.15 -12.59 2.08
C GLU A 31 11.98 -11.49 1.41
N HIS A 32 11.32 -10.64 0.62
CA HIS A 32 11.97 -9.54 -0.10
C HIS A 32 11.77 -8.17 0.56
N ASN A 33 11.19 -8.13 1.77
CA ASN A 33 10.92 -6.91 2.53
C ASN A 33 10.27 -5.78 1.70
N CYS A 34 9.38 -6.15 0.77
CA CYS A 34 8.74 -5.19 -0.13
C CYS A 34 7.28 -5.53 -0.39
N SER A 35 6.54 -4.50 -0.73
CA SER A 35 5.17 -4.58 -1.23
C SER A 35 5.00 -3.74 -2.47
N LYS A 36 4.09 -4.18 -3.33
CA LYS A 36 3.78 -3.56 -4.61
C LYS A 36 2.29 -3.59 -4.86
N HIS A 37 1.79 -2.54 -5.49
CA HIS A 37 0.39 -2.47 -5.88
C HIS A 37 0.19 -1.44 -6.98
N LEU A 38 -0.89 -1.60 -7.74
CA LEU A 38 -1.35 -0.52 -8.62
C LEU A 38 -1.92 0.61 -7.77
N CYS A 39 -1.63 1.84 -8.16
CA CYS A 39 -2.03 3.03 -7.43
C CYS A 39 -3.54 2.99 -7.14
N LEU A 40 -3.87 3.09 -5.86
CA LEU A 40 -5.23 2.89 -5.35
C LEU A 40 -6.23 3.95 -5.83
N CYS A 41 -5.77 5.00 -6.52
CA CYS A 41 -6.67 5.96 -7.14
C CYS A 41 -7.40 5.38 -8.37
N GLY A 42 -6.82 4.35 -9.01
CA GLY A 42 -7.31 3.73 -10.25
C GLY A 42 -6.51 4.09 -11.52
N CYS A 43 -5.39 4.81 -11.42
CA CYS A 43 -4.62 5.23 -12.60
C CYS A 43 -3.72 4.14 -13.21
N GLY A 44 -3.62 2.96 -12.58
CA GLY A 44 -2.83 1.83 -13.08
C GLY A 44 -1.30 2.00 -12.98
N GLN A 45 -0.80 3.06 -12.33
CA GLN A 45 0.63 3.22 -12.09
C GLN A 45 1.11 2.33 -10.94
N MET A 46 2.32 1.78 -11.04
CA MET A 46 2.89 0.91 -10.02
C MET A 46 3.43 1.70 -8.83
N THR A 47 2.94 1.42 -7.63
CA THR A 47 3.51 1.91 -6.38
C THR A 47 4.30 0.81 -5.71
N ILE A 48 5.49 1.16 -5.20
CA ILE A 48 6.34 0.28 -4.40
C ILE A 48 6.37 0.84 -2.99
N MET A 49 6.21 -0.04 -2.02
CA MET A 49 6.19 0.27 -0.60
C MET A 49 7.13 -0.72 0.11
N PRO A 50 8.19 -0.28 0.82
CA PRO A 50 8.96 -1.19 1.65
C PRO A 50 8.07 -1.81 2.75
N LEU A 51 8.45 -2.93 3.37
CA LEU A 51 7.77 -3.36 4.62
C LEU A 51 8.45 -2.79 5.85
N ASP A 52 9.76 -2.59 5.76
CA ASP A 52 10.60 -1.87 6.69
C ASP A 52 11.72 -1.24 5.86
N ASP A 53 11.94 0.07 5.95
CA ASP A 53 13.04 0.76 5.26
C ASP A 53 14.29 0.93 6.12
N GLY A 54 14.34 0.25 7.27
CA GLY A 54 15.37 0.40 8.30
C GLY A 54 15.17 1.64 9.17
N SER A 55 14.07 2.39 8.98
CA SER A 55 13.72 3.58 9.73
C SER A 55 12.46 3.38 10.57
N LYS A 56 12.13 4.37 11.41
CA LYS A 56 10.87 4.37 12.18
C LYS A 56 9.69 4.98 11.42
N TRP A 57 9.92 5.44 10.19
CA TRP A 57 8.95 6.20 9.41
C TRP A 57 8.12 5.33 8.48
N TRP A 58 8.58 4.11 8.22
CA TRP A 58 7.90 3.18 7.34
C TRP A 58 7.88 1.76 7.91
N GLN A 59 6.69 1.21 8.12
CA GLN A 59 6.54 -0.14 8.68
C GLN A 59 5.21 -0.79 8.28
N LEU A 60 5.21 -2.07 7.91
CA LEU A 60 4.01 -2.90 7.84
C LEU A 60 3.60 -3.35 9.26
N VAL A 61 2.34 -3.11 9.61
CA VAL A 61 1.72 -3.56 10.86
C VAL A 61 0.59 -4.52 10.53
N GLU A 62 0.66 -5.71 11.08
CA GLU A 62 -0.37 -6.74 10.94
C GLU A 62 -1.19 -6.82 12.24
N GLY A 63 -2.49 -6.58 12.12
CA GLY A 63 -3.45 -6.67 13.22
C GLY A 63 -3.79 -8.13 13.55
N PRO A 64 -4.27 -8.40 14.78
CA PRO A 64 -4.66 -9.74 15.22
C PRO A 64 -5.84 -10.33 14.44
N ASP A 65 -6.59 -9.49 13.71
CA ASP A 65 -7.71 -9.89 12.85
C ASP A 65 -7.32 -10.10 11.38
N GLY A 66 -6.00 -10.12 11.09
CA GLY A 66 -5.46 -10.32 9.74
C GLY A 66 -5.50 -9.08 8.85
N ARG A 67 -5.87 -7.91 9.38
CA ARG A 67 -5.80 -6.65 8.62
C ARG A 67 -4.38 -6.07 8.62
N VAL A 68 -4.03 -5.41 7.54
CA VAL A 68 -2.75 -4.73 7.39
C VAL A 68 -2.90 -3.21 7.48
N SER A 69 -1.92 -2.58 8.08
CA SER A 69 -1.72 -1.13 8.09
C SER A 69 -0.27 -0.83 7.72
N PHE A 70 -0.03 0.31 7.10
CA PHE A 70 1.32 0.81 6.89
C PHE A 70 1.51 2.08 7.71
N ILE A 71 2.54 2.09 8.54
CA ILE A 71 3.07 3.31 9.14
C ILE A 71 3.77 4.06 8.01
N GLY A 72 3.36 5.31 7.78
CA GLY A 72 3.81 6.13 6.67
C GLY A 72 2.65 6.55 5.76
N SER A 73 2.97 7.28 4.70
CA SER A 73 1.98 7.72 3.72
C SER A 73 2.52 7.56 2.32
N VAL A 74 1.68 7.10 1.40
CA VAL A 74 2.03 6.97 -0.01
C VAL A 74 1.72 8.28 -0.71
N GLY A 75 2.77 9.04 -1.05
CA GLY A 75 2.68 10.27 -1.84
C GLY A 75 3.11 10.03 -3.28
N ASN A 76 2.16 9.77 -4.18
CA ASN A 76 2.43 9.53 -5.60
C ASN A 76 2.44 10.84 -6.41
N TYR A 77 3.16 11.86 -5.95
CA TYR A 77 3.16 13.19 -6.59
C TYR A 77 3.84 13.21 -7.97
N SER A 78 4.65 12.20 -8.28
CA SER A 78 5.22 11.99 -9.61
C SER A 78 4.24 11.39 -10.62
N PHE A 79 3.09 10.88 -10.16
CA PHE A 79 2.06 10.34 -11.05
C PHE A 79 1.10 11.44 -11.52
N PRO A 80 0.46 11.28 -12.68
CA PRO A 80 -0.57 12.21 -13.14
C PRO A 80 -1.73 12.40 -12.15
N CYS A 81 -2.01 11.39 -11.33
CA CYS A 81 -3.06 11.46 -10.31
C CYS A 81 -2.68 12.26 -9.06
N GLN A 82 -1.39 12.50 -8.81
CA GLN A 82 -0.84 13.18 -7.63
C GLN A 82 -1.46 12.71 -6.30
N SER A 83 -1.85 11.44 -6.21
CA SER A 83 -2.64 10.95 -5.08
C SER A 83 -1.80 10.80 -3.82
N HIS A 84 -2.39 11.13 -2.67
CA HIS A 84 -1.82 10.90 -1.36
C HIS A 84 -2.77 10.08 -0.50
N TYR A 85 -2.30 8.97 0.09
CA TYR A 85 -3.13 8.14 0.96
C TYR A 85 -2.32 7.44 2.05
N ILE A 86 -3.03 7.03 3.10
CA ILE A 86 -2.51 6.25 4.22
C ILE A 86 -3.31 4.95 4.31
N ILE A 87 -2.63 3.82 4.36
CA ILE A 87 -3.27 2.51 4.47
C ILE A 87 -3.38 2.11 5.93
N THR A 88 -4.60 1.97 6.43
CA THR A 88 -4.89 1.52 7.79
C THR A 88 -6.02 0.50 7.78
N ASN A 89 -5.84 -0.64 8.43
CA ASN A 89 -6.86 -1.68 8.59
C ASN A 89 -7.52 -2.10 7.26
N ASN A 90 -6.71 -2.41 6.25
CA ASN A 90 -7.15 -2.73 4.88
C ASN A 90 -7.92 -1.60 4.18
N VAL A 91 -7.74 -0.35 4.59
CA VAL A 91 -8.39 0.80 3.95
C VAL A 91 -7.34 1.85 3.62
N ALA A 92 -7.26 2.23 2.35
CA ALA A 92 -6.54 3.40 1.92
C ALA A 92 -7.40 4.65 2.09
N ASN A 93 -6.97 5.52 3.00
CA ASN A 93 -7.58 6.79 3.31
C ASN A 93 -6.85 7.88 2.53
N PHE A 94 -7.49 8.39 1.48
CA PHE A 94 -6.96 9.49 0.68
C PHE A 94 -7.05 10.78 1.46
N VAL A 95 -5.97 11.55 1.44
CA VAL A 95 -5.80 12.82 2.15
C VAL A 95 -5.59 13.97 1.18
#